data_AF-A0A212RTN2-F1
#
_entry.id   AF-A0A212RTN2-F1
#
_cell.length_a   1.000
_cell.length_b   1.000
_cell.length_c   1.000
_cell.angle_alpha   90.00
_cell.angle_beta   90.00
_cell.angle_gamma   90.00
#
_symmetry.space_group_name_H-M   'P 1'
#
loop_
_entity.id
_entity.type
_entity.pdbx_description
1 polymer ?
#
loop_
_entity_poly.entity_id
_entity_poly.type
_entity_poly.pdbx_seq_one_letter_code
_entity_poly.pdbx_strand_id
1 'polypeptide(L)' 'MGEVVNLRLARKRRERDERESEADSNRIKHGLSKAEKTLASARRDQDVRKLDGHRLEADSTPPENH' A
#
# COMPACT_ATOMS: atom_id res chain seq x y z
N MET A 1 12.80 31.11 -39.45
CA MET A 1 13.29 31.17 -38.05
C MET A 1 13.24 29.75 -37.52
N GLY A 2 14.40 29.12 -37.29
CA GLY A 2 14.47 27.75 -36.78
C GLY A 2 14.84 27.78 -35.31
N GLU A 3 14.00 27.20 -34.46
CA GLU A 3 14.28 27.13 -33.03
C GLU A 3 15.31 26.03 -32.77
N VAL A 4 16.51 26.41 -32.31
CA VAL A 4 17.59 25.47 -32.02
C VAL A 4 17.30 24.81 -30.68
N VAL A 5 16.65 23.64 -30.72
CA VAL A 5 16.33 22.88 -29.51
C VAL A 5 17.58 22.13 -29.02
N ASN A 6 18.00 22.38 -27.78
CA ASN A 6 19.14 21.68 -27.19
C ASN A 6 18.74 20.27 -26.75
N LEU A 7 19.00 19.29 -27.62
CA LEU A 7 18.69 17.88 -27.38
C LEU A 7 19.41 17.31 -26.15
N ARG A 8 20.57 17.86 -25.78
CA ARG A 8 21.34 17.44 -24.60
C ARG A 8 20.61 17.79 -23.30
N LEU A 9 20.05 19.00 -23.24
CA LEU A 9 19.23 19.44 -22.11
C LEU A 9 17.91 18.65 -22.04
N ALA A 10 17.28 18.39 -23.19
CA ALA A 10 16.06 17.60 -23.27
C ALA A 10 16.27 16.17 -22.74
N ARG A 11 17.36 15.50 -23.14
CA ARG A 11 17.71 14.17 -22.63
C ARG A 11 17.96 14.18 -21.12
N LYS A 12 18.69 15.17 -20.62
CA LYS A 12 18.98 15.32 -19.19
C LYS A 12 17.74 15.62 -18.34
N ARG A 13 16.72 16.28 -18.90
CA ARG A 13 15.42 16.44 -18.23
C ARG A 13 14.71 15.10 -18.14
N ARG A 14 14.58 14.40 -19.27
CA ARG A 14 13.94 13.08 -19.32
C ARG A 14 14.55 12.07 -18.34
N GLU A 15 15.87 11.98 -18.25
CA GLU A 15 16.55 11.12 -17.27
C GLU A 15 16.25 11.50 -15.82
N ARG A 16 16.04 12.78 -15.53
CA ARG A 16 15.66 13.24 -14.19
C ARG A 16 14.22 12.87 -13.86
N ASP A 17 13.31 13.09 -14.81
CA ASP A 17 11.90 12.77 -14.66
C ASP A 17 11.68 11.26 -14.47
N GLU A 18 12.40 10.43 -15.24
CA GLU A 18 12.37 8.96 -15.10
C GLU A 18 12.85 8.52 -13.71
N ARG A 19 13.96 9.08 -13.22
CA ARG A 19 14.47 8.80 -11.86
C ARG A 19 13.52 9.25 -10.76
N GLU A 20 12.83 10.37 -10.93
CA GLU A 20 11.87 10.87 -9.95
C GLU A 20 10.64 9.95 -9.87
N SER A 21 10.12 9.51 -11.01
CA SER A 21 9.02 8.54 -11.09
C SER A 21 9.38 7.20 -10.45
N GLU A 22 10.60 6.71 -10.67
CA GLU A 22 11.12 5.52 -9.99
C GLU A 22 11.25 5.72 -8.48
N ALA A 23 11.75 6.88 -8.05
CA ALA A 23 11.88 7.21 -6.63
C ALA A 23 10.52 7.31 -5.92
N ASP A 24 9.49 7.85 -6.58
CA ASP A 24 8.12 7.88 -6.07
C ASP A 24 7.51 6.49 -5.99
N SER A 25 7.68 5.69 -7.04
CA SER A 25 7.26 4.28 -7.05
C SER A 25 7.93 3.50 -5.91
N ASN A 26 9.22 3.75 -5.67
CA ASN A 26 9.96 3.12 -4.60
C ASN A 26 9.56 3.66 -3.22
N ARG A 27 9.24 4.95 -3.07
CA ARG A 27 8.64 5.50 -1.84
C ARG A 27 7.28 4.87 -1.55
N ILE A 28 6.46 4.57 -2.54
CA ILE A 28 5.18 3.88 -2.31
C ILE A 28 5.43 2.42 -1.91
N LYS A 29 6.32 1.71 -2.61
CA LYS A 29 6.63 0.28 -2.36
C LYS A 29 7.38 0.04 -1.05
N HIS A 30 8.33 0.92 -0.73
CA HIS A 30 9.32 0.79 0.34
C HIS A 30 9.22 1.86 1.43
N GLY A 31 8.42 2.92 1.25
CA GLY A 31 8.23 3.97 2.25
C GLY A 31 7.44 3.53 3.46
N LEU A 32 6.70 2.41 3.36
CA LEU A 32 6.36 1.63 4.54
C LEU A 32 7.60 0.83 4.93
N SER A 33 8.30 1.31 5.97
CA SER A 33 9.42 0.59 6.55
C SER A 33 8.98 -0.81 7.00
N LYS A 34 9.92 -1.76 7.05
CA LYS A 34 9.64 -3.13 7.54
C LYS A 34 8.99 -3.10 8.94
N ALA A 35 9.44 -2.17 9.79
CA ALA A 35 8.89 -1.96 11.12
C ALA A 35 7.41 -1.54 11.10
N GLU A 36 7.04 -0.62 10.22
CA GLU A 36 5.64 -0.17 10.07
C GLU A 36 4.76 -1.27 9.47
N LYS A 37 5.26 -2.05 8.49
CA LYS A 37 4.53 -3.20 7.96
C LYS A 37 4.27 -4.25 9.04
N THR A 38 5.26 -4.56 9.87
CA THR A 38 5.12 -5.50 10.98
C THR A 38 4.17 -4.98 12.06
N LEU A 39 4.27 -3.70 12.43
CA LEU A 39 3.36 -3.06 13.38
C LEU A 39 1.91 -3.11 12.88
N ALA A 40 1.69 -2.78 11.60
CA ALA A 40 0.37 -2.81 10.98
C ALA A 40 -0.18 -4.24 10.91
N SER A 41 0.65 -5.24 10.58
CA SER A 41 0.24 -6.65 10.59
C SER A 41 -0.15 -7.11 12.00
N ALA A 42 0.70 -6.84 13.00
CA ALA A 42 0.44 -7.22 14.38
C ALA A 42 -0.85 -6.58 14.93
N ARG A 43 -1.11 -5.31 14.56
CA ARG A 43 -2.38 -4.65 14.90
C ARG A 43 -3.57 -5.34 14.25
N ARG A 44 -3.51 -5.66 12.96
CA ARG A 44 -4.57 -6.42 12.28
C ARG A 44 -4.80 -7.78 12.94
N ASP A 45 -3.75 -8.52 13.26
CA ASP A 45 -3.88 -9.83 13.89
C ASP A 45 -4.50 -9.74 15.29
N GLN A 46 -4.15 -8.71 16.07
CA GLN A 46 -4.79 -8.43 17.35
C GLN A 46 -6.27 -8.10 17.19
N ASP A 47 -6.62 -7.29 16.19
CA ASP A 47 -8.00 -6.90 15.95
C ASP A 47 -8.83 -8.09 15.46
N VAL A 48 -8.29 -8.94 14.57
CA VAL A 48 -8.93 -10.20 14.16
C VAL A 48 -9.16 -11.10 15.37
N ARG A 49 -8.15 -11.31 16.22
CA ARG A 49 -8.30 -12.14 17.44
C ARG A 49 -9.33 -11.58 18.42
N LYS A 50 -9.39 -10.26 18.58
CA LYS A 50 -10.43 -9.61 19.40
C LYS A 50 -11.81 -9.85 18.80
N LEU A 51 -11.97 -9.63 17.49
CA LEU A 51 -13.24 -9.85 16.79
C LEU A 51 -13.68 -11.32 16.86
N ASP A 52 -12.76 -12.26 16.67
CA ASP A 52 -13.04 -13.70 16.78
C ASP A 52 -13.36 -14.10 18.24
N GLY A 53 -12.65 -13.55 19.23
CA GLY A 53 -12.96 -13.79 20.65
C GLY A 53 -14.26 -13.14 21.13
N HIS A 54 -14.70 -12.09 20.44
CA HIS A 54 -16.00 -11.43 20.65
C HIS A 54 -17.10 -11.93 19.71
N ARG A 55 -16.80 -12.88 18.81
CA ARG A 55 -17.81 -13.60 18.04
C ARG A 55 -18.54 -14.50 19.04
N LEU A 56 -19.64 -14.00 19.59
CA LEU A 56 -20.68 -14.90 20.08
C LEU A 56 -21.10 -15.73 18.87
N GLU A 57 -20.97 -17.06 18.98
CA GLU A 57 -21.70 -18.03 18.19
C GLU A 57 -23.20 -17.83 18.46
N ALA A 58 -23.77 -16.73 17.98
CA ALA A 58 -25.20 -16.52 17.98
C ALA A 58 -25.75 -17.38 16.84
N ASP A 59 -26.06 -18.61 17.21
CA ASP A 59 -27.33 -19.21 16.86
C ASP A 59 -27.61 -19.35 15.35
N SER A 60 -27.20 -20.49 14.80
CA SER A 60 -27.96 -21.11 13.70
C SER A 60 -28.37 -22.52 14.13
N THR A 61 -28.95 -22.61 15.33
CA THR A 61 -29.94 -23.65 15.60
C THR A 61 -31.23 -23.17 14.91
N PRO A 62 -31.71 -23.83 13.85
CA PRO A 62 -33.01 -23.48 13.31
C PRO A 62 -34.06 -23.79 14.38
N PRO A 63 -35.06 -22.91 14.64
CA PRO A 63 -36.10 -23.20 15.62
C PRO A 63 -36.93 -24.39 15.11
N GLU A 64 -36.76 -25.54 15.75
CA GLU A 64 -37.58 -26.73 15.59
C GLU A 64 -38.99 -26.41 16.10
N ASN A 65 -39.96 -26.28 15.18
CA ASN A 65 -41.37 -26.18 15.52
C ASN A 65 -42.00 -27.58 15.50
N HIS A 66 -42.65 -27.92 16.62
CA HIS A 66 -43.45 -29.12 16.86
C HIS A 66 -44.68 -29.20 15.96
#